data_AF-A0A927IY18-F1
#
_entry.id   AF-A0A927IY18-F1
#
_cell.length_a   1.000
_cell.length_b   1.000
_cell.length_c   1.000
_cell.angle_alpha   90.00
_cell.angle_beta   90.00
_cell.angle_gamma   90.00
#
_symmetry.space_group_name_H-M   'P 1'
#
loop_
_entity.id
_entity.type
_entity.pdbx_description
1 polymer ?
#
loop_
_entity_poly.entity_id
_entity_poly.type
_entity_poly.pdbx_seq_one_letter_code
_entity_poly.pdbx_strand_id
1 'polypeptide(L)' 'MTTGRELLARPGAAAAEMGTGRDMGPGWLPVRRDAIADDAQLASWIAVALSGSGGPG' A
#
# COMPACT_ATOMS: atom_id res chain seq x y z
N MET A 1 11.34 9.14 -1.74
CA MET A 1 10.70 8.13 -0.88
C MET A 1 9.21 8.32 -1.03
N THR A 2 8.50 7.37 -1.64
CA THR A 2 7.04 7.44 -1.76
C THR A 2 6.43 7.16 -0.39
N THR A 3 5.64 8.08 0.14
CA THR A 3 5.03 7.90 1.48
C THR A 3 3.65 7.23 1.36
N GLY A 4 3.21 6.53 2.41
CA GLY A 4 1.90 5.85 2.42
C GLY A 4 0.72 6.75 2.05
N ARG A 5 0.79 8.06 2.35
CA ARG A 5 -0.22 9.06 1.95
C ARG A 5 -0.30 9.30 0.45
N GLU A 6 0.83 9.28 -0.26
CA GLU A 6 0.84 9.45 -1.72
C GLU A 6 0.22 8.24 -2.43
N LEU A 7 0.34 7.05 -1.81
CA LEU A 7 -0.25 5.83 -2.35
C LEU A 7 -1.76 5.77 -2.16
N LEU A 8 -2.33 6.42 -1.15
CA LEU A 8 -3.79 6.53 -0.96
C LEU A 8 -4.48 7.30 -2.11
N ALA A 9 -3.75 8.10 -2.88
CA ALA A 9 -4.29 8.76 -4.06
C ALA A 9 -4.43 7.82 -5.28
N ARG A 10 -3.83 6.62 -5.23
CA ARG A 10 -3.92 5.65 -6.32
C ARG A 10 -5.25 4.89 -6.27
N PRO A 11 -5.87 4.60 -7.42
CA PRO A 11 -7.08 3.80 -7.49
C PRO A 11 -6.92 2.45 -6.78
N GLY A 12 -7.86 2.13 -5.89
CA GLY A 12 -7.90 0.87 -5.14
C GLY A 12 -7.03 0.82 -3.89
N ALA A 13 -6.22 1.84 -3.61
CA ALA A 13 -5.53 1.94 -2.33
C ALA A 13 -6.47 2.43 -1.23
N ALA A 14 -6.35 1.84 -0.04
CA ALA A 14 -7.10 2.24 1.15
C ALA A 14 -6.17 2.32 2.36
N ALA A 15 -6.59 3.05 3.40
CA ALA A 15 -5.91 3.05 4.68
C ALA A 15 -6.16 1.70 5.38
N ALA A 16 -5.13 1.09 5.93
CA ALA A 16 -5.29 -0.15 6.68
C ALA A 16 -5.67 0.15 8.13
N GLU A 17 -6.73 -0.51 8.61
CA GLU A 17 -7.18 -0.44 10.00
C GLU A 17 -6.74 -1.68 10.80
N MET A 18 -6.27 -1.46 12.03
CA MET A 18 -5.91 -2.43 13.04
C MET A 18 -7.06 -2.58 14.04
N GLY A 19 -8.19 -3.11 13.56
CA GLY A 19 -9.44 -3.16 14.33
C GLY A 19 -10.15 -1.80 14.38
N THR A 20 -11.33 -1.77 15.01
CA THR A 20 -12.24 -0.61 15.01
C THR A 20 -11.53 0.68 15.45
N GLY A 21 -11.28 1.57 14.48
CA GLY A 21 -10.84 2.95 14.72
C GLY A 21 -9.34 3.16 14.98
N ARG A 22 -8.47 2.18 14.68
CA ARG A 22 -7.01 2.34 14.81
C ARG A 22 -6.33 2.16 13.46
N ASP A 23 -5.53 3.11 13.02
CA ASP A 23 -4.69 2.94 11.82
C ASP A 23 -3.56 1.94 12.07
N MET A 24 -3.26 1.07 11.08
CA MET A 24 -2.07 0.20 11.07
C MET A 24 -0.77 0.98 10.83
N GLY A 25 -0.87 2.29 10.57
CA GLY A 25 0.26 3.14 10.22
C GLY A 25 0.61 3.09 8.72
N PRO A 26 1.50 3.99 8.27
CA PRO A 26 1.75 4.26 6.84
C PRO A 26 2.47 3.12 6.09
N GLY A 27 2.95 2.09 6.80
CA GLY A 27 3.59 0.91 6.22
C GLY A 27 2.61 -0.17 5.74
N TRP A 28 1.33 -0.02 6.03
CA TRP A 28 0.29 -0.97 5.64
C TRP A 28 -0.69 -0.30 4.67
N LEU A 29 -0.82 -0.85 3.47
CA LEU A 29 -1.66 -0.30 2.40
C LEU A 29 -2.49 -1.41 1.72
N PRO A 30 -3.76 -1.59 2.09
CA PRO A 30 -4.66 -2.47 1.38
C PRO A 30 -4.89 -1.98 -0.04
N VAL A 31 -4.74 -2.89 -0.99
CA VAL A 31 -5.05 -2.67 -2.42
C VAL A 31 -6.23 -3.56 -2.79
N ARG A 32 -7.30 -2.94 -3.30
CA ARG A 32 -8.49 -3.65 -3.78
C ARG A 32 -8.13 -4.52 -4.97
N ARG A 33 -8.71 -5.72 -5.03
CA ARG A 33 -8.54 -6.66 -6.15
C ARG A 33 -8.90 -6.02 -7.50
N ASP A 34 -9.93 -5.19 -7.54
CA ASP A 34 -10.39 -4.52 -8.77
C ASP A 34 -9.34 -3.54 -9.36
N ALA A 35 -8.32 -3.16 -8.58
CA ALA A 35 -7.21 -2.34 -9.03
C ALA A 35 -5.99 -3.17 -9.50
N ILE A 36 -6.13 -4.49 -9.59
CA ILE A 36 -5.12 -5.44 -10.06
C ILE A 36 -5.76 -6.24 -11.18
N ALA A 37 -5.72 -5.69 -12.40
CA ALA A 37 -6.24 -6.34 -13.60
C ALA A 37 -5.25 -7.36 -14.18
N ASP A 38 -3.95 -7.16 -13.96
CA ASP A 38 -2.89 -8.00 -14.49
C ASP A 38 -1.65 -8.06 -13.57
N ASP A 39 -0.71 -8.94 -13.95
CA ASP A 39 0.54 -9.17 -13.23
C ASP A 39 1.47 -7.95 -13.24
N ALA A 40 1.39 -7.08 -14.25
CA ALA A 40 2.21 -5.88 -14.32
C ALA A 40 1.77 -4.84 -13.28
N GLN A 41 0.46 -4.69 -13.08
CA GLN A 41 -0.11 -3.87 -12.02
C GLN A 41 0.22 -4.44 -10.64
N LEU A 42 0.15 -5.76 -10.45
CA LEU A 42 0.58 -6.41 -9.22
C LEU A 42 2.07 -6.17 -8.94
N ALA A 43 2.93 -6.35 -9.95
CA ALA A 43 4.37 -6.13 -9.83
C ALA A 43 4.70 -4.68 -9.46
N SER A 44 3.95 -3.69 -9.98
CA SER A 44 4.09 -2.29 -9.59
C SER A 44 3.84 -2.06 -8.10
N TRP A 45 2.80 -2.68 -7.54
CA TRP A 45 2.50 -2.59 -6.11
C TRP A 45 3.58 -3.23 -5.24
N ILE A 46 4.11 -4.38 -5.66
CA ILE A 46 5.21 -5.07 -4.97
C ILE A 46 6.49 -4.21 -4.99
N ALA A 47 6.83 -3.60 -6.13
CA ALA A 47 8.00 -2.74 -6.24
C ALA A 47 7.93 -1.54 -5.28
N VAL A 48 6.74 -0.95 -5.12
CA VAL A 48 6.49 0.12 -4.15
C VAL A 48 6.70 -0.37 -2.71
N ALA A 49 6.15 -1.54 -2.36
CA ALA A 49 6.30 -2.10 -1.02
C ALA A 49 7.78 -2.39 -0.69
N LEU A 50 8.52 -2.99 -1.62
CA LEU A 50 9.94 -3.28 -1.48
C LEU A 50 10.79 -2.00 -1.35
N SER A 51 10.41 -0.92 -2.04
CA SER A 51 11.05 0.39 -1.89
C SER A 51 10.77 1.07 -0.55
N GLY A 52 9.65 0.74 0.10
CA GLY A 52 9.22 1.31 1.38
C GLY A 52 9.64 0.50 2.62
N SER A 53 9.96 -0.79 2.47
CA SER A 53 10.38 -1.69 3.55
C SER A 53 11.80 -1.45 4.09
N GLY A 54 12.48 -0.40 3.65
CA GLY A 54 13.78 0.04 4.21
C GLY A 54 13.62 0.79 5.54
N GLY A 55 13.13 0.13 6.58
CA GLY A 55 13.26 0.58 7.97
C GLY A 55 14.30 -0.27 8.71
N PRO A 56 15.13 0.28 9.60
CA PRO A 56 16.13 -0.49 10.33
C PRO A 56 15.44 -1.55 11.20
N GLY A 57 15.93 -2.79 11.13
CA GLY A 57 15.58 -3.85 12.08
C GLY A 57 16.05 -3.53 13.49
#